data_AF-A0A5C8I3B0-F1
#
_entry.id   AF-A0A5C8I3B0-F1
#
_cell.length_a   1.000
_cell.length_b   1.000
_cell.length_c   1.000
_cell.angle_alpha   90.00
_cell.angle_beta   90.00
_cell.angle_gamma   90.00
#
_symmetry.space_group_name_H-M   'P 1'
#
loop_
_entity.id
_entity.type
_entity.pdbx_description
1 polymer ?
#
loop_
_entity_poly.entity_id
_entity_poly.type
_entity_poly.pdbx_seq_one_letter_code
_entity_poly.pdbx_strand_id
1 'polypeptide(L)'
;MGGQVLGGGVIVFVAVALWLVYLLPSWHSRHQYTSAERNAVRLNQAIRVLAETSETPQEVHLELTARTVLAQQKLARRAQEERAHAELAIARARLDVEREQGAAEREAAKAELAIAREEARARQAEARARQAASRALPEARRARARRGFRLTTTIVALVALAVTGVGIWQAVVAASVALLWTGVAVTALCALTLHRLSRVAARSVARPAVAPVARVAGPVQDVSLEVARVSAWTPRDLPRPLVSSAGSRAAAVLDEQAARDALRAAAREEAMRELAEKQAPPSIDTARVARQSEFSRMGYVDDAEIEEHVRHLLERRASGQ
;
A
#
# COMPACT_ATOMS: atom_id res chain seq x y z
N MET A 1 -34.36 23.67 -7.58
CA MET A 1 -33.32 24.52 -6.95
C MET A 1 -31.99 23.79 -7.09
N GLY A 2 -31.03 24.32 -7.87
CA GLY A 2 -29.76 23.59 -8.13
C GLY A 2 -28.75 24.29 -9.04
N GLY A 3 -28.86 25.61 -9.24
CA GLY A 3 -27.97 26.37 -10.14
C GLY A 3 -26.71 26.95 -9.48
N GLN A 4 -26.51 26.76 -8.17
CA GLN A 4 -25.53 27.56 -7.41
C GLN A 4 -24.14 26.89 -7.28
N VAL A 5 -24.03 25.59 -7.58
CA VAL A 5 -22.80 24.82 -7.30
C VAL A 5 -21.70 25.03 -8.36
N LEU A 6 -22.05 25.39 -9.60
CA LEU A 6 -21.05 25.67 -10.65
C LEU A 6 -20.57 27.13 -10.65
N GLY A 7 -21.36 28.08 -10.16
CA GLY A 7 -20.92 29.46 -9.93
C GLY A 7 -20.13 29.64 -8.62
N GLY A 8 -20.48 28.89 -7.57
CA GLY A 8 -19.83 28.99 -6.27
C GLY A 8 -18.37 28.52 -6.26
N GLY A 9 -18.04 27.48 -7.03
CA GLY A 9 -16.66 26.94 -7.08
C GLY A 9 -15.63 27.94 -7.57
N VAL A 10 -15.99 28.77 -8.55
CA VAL A 10 -15.09 29.80 -9.11
C VAL A 10 -14.86 30.92 -8.09
N ILE A 11 -15.90 31.35 -7.38
CA ILE A 11 -15.81 32.41 -6.35
C ILE A 11 -14.94 31.94 -5.17
N VAL A 12 -15.09 30.68 -4.73
CA VAL A 12 -14.28 30.10 -3.66
C VAL A 12 -12.80 30.00 -4.07
N PHE A 13 -12.52 29.63 -5.32
CA PHE A 13 -11.15 29.54 -5.82
C PHE A 13 -10.44 30.90 -5.81
N VAL A 14 -11.14 31.96 -6.24
CA VAL A 14 -10.63 33.33 -6.23
C VAL A 14 -10.37 33.80 -4.80
N ALA A 15 -11.26 33.51 -3.85
CA ALA A 15 -11.10 33.88 -2.45
C ALA A 15 -9.88 33.21 -1.78
N VAL A 16 -9.66 31.90 -2.03
CA VAL A 16 -8.51 31.15 -1.48
C VAL A 16 -7.19 31.64 -2.07
N ALA A 17 -7.15 31.94 -3.36
CA ALA A 17 -5.96 32.49 -4.01
C ALA A 17 -5.57 33.86 -3.41
N LEU A 18 -6.55 34.73 -3.21
CA LEU A 18 -6.33 36.05 -2.60
C LEU A 18 -5.81 35.93 -1.15
N TRP A 19 -6.33 34.96 -0.40
CA TRP A 19 -5.90 34.68 0.97
C TRP A 19 -4.46 34.18 1.06
N LEU A 20 -4.04 33.27 0.16
CA LEU A 20 -2.66 32.77 0.08
C LEU A 20 -1.66 33.90 -0.23
N VAL A 21 -2.01 34.79 -1.17
CA VAL A 21 -1.17 35.95 -1.52
C VAL A 21 -0.96 36.88 -0.33
N TYR A 22 -1.98 37.07 0.50
CA TYR A 22 -1.88 37.90 1.70
C TYR A 22 -1.11 37.22 2.85
N LEU A 23 -1.32 35.92 3.08
CA LEU A 23 -0.82 35.27 4.29
C LEU A 23 0.61 34.70 4.15
N LEU A 24 1.01 34.19 2.98
CA LEU A 24 2.35 33.60 2.76
C LEU A 24 3.50 34.54 3.16
N PRO A 25 3.51 35.83 2.77
CA PRO A 25 4.62 36.72 3.09
C PRO A 25 4.80 36.97 4.58
N SER A 26 3.70 36.96 5.35
CA SER A 26 3.71 37.29 6.78
C SER A 26 4.28 36.19 7.67
N TRP A 27 4.29 34.94 7.19
CA TRP A 27 4.79 33.79 7.96
C TRP A 27 6.27 33.54 7.73
N HIS A 28 6.75 33.83 6.52
CA HIS A 28 8.15 33.67 6.15
C HIS A 28 9.08 34.63 6.91
N SER A 29 8.63 35.85 7.23
CA SER A 29 9.45 36.81 7.98
C SER A 29 9.64 36.41 9.46
N ARG A 30 8.69 35.68 10.06
CA ARG A 30 8.77 35.28 11.47
C ARG A 30 9.70 34.09 11.72
N HIS A 31 9.95 33.24 10.72
CA HIS A 31 10.80 32.04 10.87
C HIS A 31 12.31 32.32 10.72
N GLN A 32 12.71 33.48 10.19
CA GLN A 32 14.12 33.82 10.04
C GLN A 32 14.76 34.36 11.33
N TYR A 33 13.96 34.85 12.28
CA TYR A 33 14.46 35.41 13.55
C TYR A 33 15.00 34.34 14.53
N THR A 34 14.44 33.13 14.54
CA THR A 34 14.80 32.08 15.52
C THR A 34 16.13 31.38 15.22
N SER A 35 16.66 31.48 13.99
CA SER A 35 17.96 30.88 13.62
C SER A 35 19.14 31.78 14.02
N ALA A 36 18.95 33.10 14.06
CA ALA A 36 19.99 34.04 14.46
C ALA A 36 20.27 34.01 15.97
N GLU A 37 19.24 33.85 16.80
CA GLU A 37 19.38 33.84 18.27
C GLU A 37 20.21 32.65 18.78
N ARG A 38 20.07 31.47 18.19
CA ARG A 38 20.76 30.25 18.66
C ARG A 38 22.26 30.24 18.35
N ASN A 39 22.69 30.95 17.31
CA ASN A 39 24.10 31.03 16.94
C ASN A 39 24.88 31.98 17.88
N ALA A 40 24.21 33.04 18.37
CA ALA A 40 24.79 33.97 19.33
C ALA A 40 25.03 33.35 20.72
N VAL A 41 24.14 32.45 21.18
CA VAL A 41 24.26 31.81 22.50
C VAL A 41 25.45 30.84 22.56
N ARG A 42 25.69 30.07 21.49
CA ARG A 42 26.79 29.09 21.43
C ARG A 42 28.16 29.74 21.45
N LEU A 43 28.31 30.89 20.80
CA LEU A 43 29.58 31.62 20.76
C LEU A 43 29.95 32.19 22.14
N ASN A 44 28.98 32.79 22.84
CA ASN A 44 29.21 33.32 24.18
C ASN A 44 29.50 32.23 25.23
N GLN A 45 28.92 31.04 25.05
CA GLN A 45 29.17 29.91 25.94
C GLN A 45 30.55 29.27 25.70
N ALA A 46 31.02 29.25 24.45
CA ALA A 46 32.37 28.76 24.13
C ALA A 46 33.48 29.63 24.75
N ILE A 47 33.32 30.95 24.72
CA ILE A 47 34.30 31.89 25.30
C ILE A 47 34.38 31.74 26.83
N ARG A 48 33.26 31.46 27.50
CA ARG A 48 33.19 31.27 28.95
C ARG A 48 33.97 30.02 29.40
N VAL A 49 33.80 28.92 28.69
CA VAL A 49 34.43 27.63 29.03
C VAL A 49 35.95 27.66 28.84
N LEU A 50 36.43 28.38 27.82
CA LEU A 50 37.87 28.58 27.58
C LEU A 50 38.57 29.39 28.69
N ALA A 51 37.83 30.22 29.44
CA ALA A 51 38.37 30.98 30.57
C ALA A 51 38.43 30.19 31.89
N GLU A 52 37.64 29.11 32.00
CA GLU A 52 37.53 28.31 33.24
C GLU A 52 38.54 27.13 33.30
N THR A 53 39.36 26.89 32.27
CA THR A 53 40.24 25.69 32.19
C THR A 53 41.74 25.93 32.43
N SER A 54 42.16 27.09 32.97
CA SER A 54 43.58 27.46 33.10
C SER A 54 44.20 27.32 34.50
N GLU A 55 43.59 26.58 35.43
CA GLU A 55 44.12 26.43 36.81
C GLU A 55 44.69 25.01 37.05
N THR A 56 45.99 24.91 37.32
CA THR A 56 46.79 23.66 37.46
C THR A 56 47.11 23.33 38.93
N PRO A 57 47.37 22.05 39.28
CA PRO A 57 48.22 21.79 40.45
C PRO A 57 49.25 20.64 40.37
N GLN A 58 50.47 20.99 40.81
CA GLN A 58 51.36 20.31 41.78
C GLN A 58 52.10 19.01 41.42
N GLU A 59 53.39 19.18 41.09
CA GLU A 59 54.33 18.18 40.57
C GLU A 59 55.17 17.39 41.62
N VAL A 60 54.95 17.49 42.93
CA VAL A 60 56.01 17.08 43.90
C VAL A 60 55.68 15.85 44.76
N HIS A 61 54.72 15.02 44.36
CA HIS A 61 54.52 13.66 44.94
C HIS A 61 54.73 12.54 43.91
N LEU A 62 55.51 12.81 42.87
CA LEU A 62 55.51 12.03 41.64
C LEU A 62 56.65 11.02 41.51
N GLU A 63 57.77 11.04 42.23
CA GLU A 63 58.90 10.21 41.76
C GLU A 63 58.86 8.73 42.18
N LEU A 64 58.37 8.42 43.39
CA LEU A 64 58.11 7.02 43.82
C LEU A 64 56.73 6.53 43.41
N THR A 65 55.81 7.47 43.19
CA THR A 65 54.45 7.25 42.71
C THR A 65 54.43 7.13 41.18
N ALA A 66 55.37 7.70 40.43
CA ALA A 66 55.32 7.73 38.96
C ALA A 66 55.42 6.33 38.35
N ARG A 67 56.29 5.47 38.87
CA ARG A 67 56.41 4.10 38.33
C ARG A 67 55.20 3.23 38.67
N THR A 68 54.66 3.36 39.88
CA THR A 68 53.46 2.63 40.31
C THR A 68 52.19 3.21 39.67
N VAL A 69 52.11 4.53 39.49
CA VAL A 69 51.07 5.25 38.73
C VAL A 69 51.14 4.89 37.27
N LEU A 70 52.31 4.79 36.64
CA LEU A 70 52.40 4.36 35.24
C LEU A 70 51.90 2.91 35.05
N ALA A 71 52.22 2.01 35.98
CA ALA A 71 51.69 0.64 35.95
C ALA A 71 50.17 0.58 36.20
N GLN A 72 49.68 1.31 37.21
CA GLN A 72 48.25 1.48 37.51
C GLN A 72 47.49 2.17 36.37
N GLN A 73 48.10 3.16 35.73
CA GLN A 73 47.56 3.90 34.59
C GLN A 73 47.50 3.00 33.35
N LYS A 74 48.49 2.14 33.14
CA LYS A 74 48.47 1.16 32.04
C LYS A 74 47.40 0.08 32.24
N LEU A 75 47.21 -0.39 33.48
CA LEU A 75 46.12 -1.30 33.82
C LEU A 75 44.75 -0.63 33.74
N ALA A 76 44.61 0.60 34.23
CA ALA A 76 43.38 1.39 34.12
C ALA A 76 43.04 1.69 32.65
N ARG A 77 44.03 2.00 31.82
CA ARG A 77 43.85 2.23 30.38
C ARG A 77 43.41 0.97 29.64
N ARG A 78 43.99 -0.19 29.95
CA ARG A 78 43.52 -1.48 29.41
C ARG A 78 42.09 -1.81 29.85
N ALA A 79 41.77 -1.61 31.12
CA ALA A 79 40.41 -1.81 31.63
C ALA A 79 39.40 -0.82 31.01
N GLN A 80 39.82 0.42 30.71
CA GLN A 80 39.01 1.39 29.98
C GLN A 80 38.80 0.98 28.51
N GLU A 81 39.84 0.49 27.85
CA GLU A 81 39.76 -0.02 26.46
C GLU A 81 38.83 -1.25 26.39
N GLU A 82 38.94 -2.20 27.32
CA GLU A 82 38.03 -3.35 27.42
C GLU A 82 36.58 -2.93 27.65
N ARG A 83 36.35 -1.95 28.55
CA ARG A 83 35.01 -1.39 28.78
C ARG A 83 34.48 -0.68 27.55
N ALA A 84 35.30 0.13 26.89
CA ALA A 84 34.92 0.79 25.65
C ALA A 84 34.58 -0.23 24.55
N HIS A 85 35.35 -1.30 24.42
CA HIS A 85 35.05 -2.39 23.48
C HIS A 85 33.74 -3.11 23.84
N ALA A 86 33.50 -3.39 25.13
CA ALA A 86 32.26 -4.01 25.60
C ALA A 86 31.04 -3.09 25.35
N GLU A 87 31.16 -1.80 25.62
CA GLU A 87 30.12 -0.80 25.34
C GLU A 87 29.83 -0.68 23.84
N LEU A 88 30.86 -0.68 23.01
CA LEU A 88 30.70 -0.70 21.55
C LEU A 88 30.04 -1.98 21.05
N ALA A 89 30.36 -3.14 21.63
CA ALA A 89 29.73 -4.41 21.29
C ALA A 89 28.24 -4.42 21.66
N ILE A 90 27.89 -3.90 22.85
CA ILE A 90 26.50 -3.76 23.29
C ILE A 90 25.76 -2.75 22.40
N ALA A 91 26.38 -1.62 22.05
CA ALA A 91 25.79 -0.62 21.17
C ALA A 91 25.51 -1.19 19.77
N ARG A 92 26.44 -1.97 19.21
CA ARG A 92 26.23 -2.67 17.93
C ARG A 92 25.10 -3.68 18.01
N ALA A 93 25.07 -4.51 19.06
CA ALA A 93 23.99 -5.48 19.26
C ALA A 93 22.61 -4.81 19.37
N ARG A 94 22.51 -3.66 20.05
CA ARG A 94 21.27 -2.86 20.11
C ARG A 94 20.85 -2.35 18.74
N LEU A 95 21.79 -1.83 17.95
CA LEU A 95 21.52 -1.35 16.59
C LEU A 95 21.07 -2.49 15.67
N ASP A 96 21.63 -3.69 15.81
CA ASP A 96 21.24 -4.85 15.00
C ASP A 96 19.82 -5.32 15.35
N VAL A 97 19.47 -5.36 16.65
CA VAL A 97 18.10 -5.64 17.10
C VAL A 97 17.12 -4.57 16.59
N GLU A 98 17.47 -3.28 16.68
CA GLU A 98 16.62 -2.20 16.14
C GLU A 98 16.45 -2.30 14.61
N ARG A 99 17.49 -2.73 13.88
CA ARG A 99 17.40 -2.97 12.43
C ARG A 99 16.49 -4.13 12.10
N GLU A 100 16.58 -5.23 12.84
CA GLU A 100 15.70 -6.39 12.67
C GLU A 100 14.24 -6.05 12.99
N GLN A 101 14.01 -5.34 14.10
CA GLN A 101 12.69 -4.83 14.45
C GLN A 101 12.14 -3.91 13.37
N GLY A 102 12.94 -2.94 12.90
CA GLY A 102 12.55 -2.05 11.81
C GLY A 102 12.31 -2.78 10.48
N ALA A 103 13.01 -3.89 10.21
CA ALA A 103 12.76 -4.73 9.05
C ALA A 103 11.43 -5.48 9.19
N ALA A 104 11.17 -6.08 10.35
CA ALA A 104 9.93 -6.79 10.66
C ALA A 104 8.70 -5.85 10.59
N GLU A 105 8.80 -4.64 11.14
CA GLU A 105 7.75 -3.61 11.05
C GLU A 105 7.46 -3.21 9.58
N ARG A 106 8.50 -3.09 8.76
CA ARG A 106 8.33 -2.79 7.32
C ARG A 106 7.66 -3.94 6.57
N GLU A 107 7.96 -5.19 6.92
CA GLU A 107 7.31 -6.35 6.34
C GLU A 107 5.85 -6.46 6.76
N ALA A 108 5.55 -6.23 8.04
CA ALA A 108 4.19 -6.15 8.56
C ALA A 108 3.39 -5.04 7.85
N ALA A 109 3.96 -3.84 7.73
CA ALA A 109 3.31 -2.73 7.02
C ALA A 109 3.06 -3.05 5.53
N LYS A 110 3.99 -3.74 4.86
CA LYS A 110 3.79 -4.19 3.47
C LYS A 110 2.66 -5.23 3.36
N ALA A 111 2.57 -6.15 4.30
CA ALA A 111 1.50 -7.15 4.36
C ALA A 111 0.14 -6.51 4.58
N GLU A 112 0.03 -5.56 5.52
CA GLU A 112 -1.20 -4.78 5.75
C GLU A 112 -1.62 -3.99 4.51
N LEU A 113 -0.67 -3.34 3.83
CA LEU A 113 -0.95 -2.63 2.58
C LEU A 113 -1.40 -3.58 1.46
N ALA A 114 -0.89 -4.81 1.41
CA ALA A 114 -1.33 -5.82 0.44
C ALA A 114 -2.78 -6.23 0.71
N ILE A 115 -3.13 -6.53 1.96
CA ILE A 115 -4.50 -6.87 2.37
C ILE A 115 -5.45 -5.70 2.06
N ALA A 116 -5.09 -4.47 2.43
CA ALA A 116 -5.89 -3.28 2.15
C ALA A 116 -6.11 -3.05 0.64
N ARG A 117 -5.12 -3.37 -0.20
CA ARG A 117 -5.26 -3.31 -1.67
C ARG A 117 -6.21 -4.37 -2.19
N GLU A 118 -6.17 -5.58 -1.65
CA GLU A 118 -7.09 -6.65 -2.02
C GLU A 118 -8.53 -6.32 -1.62
N GLU A 119 -8.74 -5.83 -0.40
CA GLU A 119 -10.05 -5.33 0.04
C GLU A 119 -10.55 -4.19 -0.84
N ALA A 120 -9.69 -3.24 -1.20
CA ALA A 120 -10.06 -2.14 -2.08
C ALA A 120 -10.46 -2.65 -3.47
N ARG A 121 -9.76 -3.66 -4.01
CA ARG A 121 -10.11 -4.32 -5.29
C ARG A 121 -11.45 -5.05 -5.18
N ALA A 122 -11.70 -5.76 -4.08
CA ALA A 122 -12.97 -6.44 -3.83
C ALA A 122 -14.14 -5.44 -3.75
N ARG A 123 -13.99 -4.35 -2.96
CA ARG A 123 -14.99 -3.27 -2.87
C ARG A 123 -15.25 -2.62 -4.23
N GLN A 124 -14.22 -2.42 -5.04
CA GLN A 124 -14.38 -1.90 -6.40
C GLN A 124 -15.10 -2.89 -7.34
N ALA A 125 -14.80 -4.18 -7.24
CA ALA A 125 -15.47 -5.22 -8.02
C ALA A 125 -16.96 -5.31 -7.65
N GLU A 126 -17.29 -5.26 -6.36
CA GLU A 126 -18.68 -5.20 -5.88
C GLU A 126 -19.39 -3.93 -6.37
N ALA A 127 -18.75 -2.77 -6.28
CA ALA A 127 -19.32 -1.52 -6.78
C ALA A 127 -19.59 -1.58 -8.28
N ARG A 128 -18.67 -2.17 -9.07
CA ARG A 128 -18.86 -2.41 -10.50
C ARG A 128 -19.99 -3.41 -10.76
N ALA A 129 -20.11 -4.47 -9.96
CA ALA A 129 -21.19 -5.44 -10.07
C ALA A 129 -22.56 -4.81 -9.76
N ARG A 130 -22.67 -3.99 -8.70
CA ARG A 130 -23.88 -3.22 -8.38
C ARG A 130 -24.23 -2.21 -9.49
N GLN A 131 -23.23 -1.57 -10.07
CA GLN A 131 -23.42 -0.69 -11.23
C GLN A 131 -23.83 -1.47 -12.48
N ALA A 132 -23.29 -2.68 -12.71
CA ALA A 132 -23.64 -3.54 -13.83
C ALA A 132 -25.07 -4.07 -13.67
N ALA A 133 -25.45 -4.51 -12.47
CA ALA A 133 -26.82 -4.94 -12.15
C ALA A 133 -27.84 -3.81 -12.36
N SER A 134 -27.54 -2.59 -11.90
CA SER A 134 -28.40 -1.43 -12.18
C SER A 134 -28.40 -0.99 -13.66
N ARG A 135 -27.33 -1.28 -14.43
CA ARG A 135 -27.25 -1.08 -15.89
C ARG A 135 -27.93 -2.20 -16.70
N ALA A 136 -28.07 -3.39 -16.12
CA ALA A 136 -28.73 -4.55 -16.72
C ALA A 136 -30.25 -4.40 -16.73
N LEU A 137 -30.81 -3.56 -15.85
CA LEU A 137 -32.21 -3.16 -15.92
C LEU A 137 -32.48 -2.42 -17.26
N PRO A 138 -33.31 -2.99 -18.16
CA PRO A 138 -33.55 -2.44 -19.50
C PRO A 138 -34.21 -1.04 -19.46
N GLU A 139 -34.88 -0.70 -18.36
CA GLU A 139 -35.52 0.61 -18.16
C GLU A 139 -34.52 1.75 -17.95
N ALA A 140 -33.40 1.48 -17.27
CA ALA A 140 -32.36 2.48 -16.99
C ALA A 140 -31.60 2.91 -18.27
N ARG A 141 -31.44 1.99 -19.23
CA ARG A 141 -30.82 2.28 -20.54
C ARG A 141 -31.64 3.27 -21.35
N ARG A 142 -32.97 3.06 -21.41
CA ARG A 142 -33.90 3.97 -22.11
C ARG A 142 -33.96 5.33 -21.41
N ALA A 143 -33.89 5.38 -20.08
CA ALA A 143 -33.85 6.64 -19.33
C ALA A 143 -32.56 7.44 -19.55
N ARG A 144 -31.40 6.79 -19.63
CA ARG A 144 -30.09 7.46 -19.85
C ARG A 144 -29.90 7.94 -21.28
N ALA A 145 -30.30 7.16 -22.30
CA ALA A 145 -30.28 7.63 -23.69
C ALA A 145 -31.10 8.93 -23.85
N ARG A 146 -32.23 9.02 -23.15
CA ARG A 146 -33.07 10.23 -23.11
C ARG A 146 -32.43 11.39 -22.34
N ARG A 147 -31.62 11.14 -21.32
CA ARG A 147 -30.86 12.18 -20.58
C ARG A 147 -29.64 12.67 -21.36
N GLY A 148 -28.93 11.78 -22.05
CA GLY A 148 -27.80 12.11 -22.93
C GLY A 148 -28.24 13.01 -24.08
N PHE A 149 -29.33 12.66 -24.77
CA PHE A 149 -29.88 13.49 -25.84
C PHE A 149 -30.33 14.89 -25.35
N ARG A 150 -30.82 15.00 -24.11
CA ARG A 150 -31.15 16.32 -23.53
C ARG A 150 -29.89 17.16 -23.30
N LEU A 151 -28.83 16.57 -22.74
CA LEU A 151 -27.57 17.29 -22.49
C LEU A 151 -26.92 17.77 -23.79
N THR A 152 -26.86 16.92 -24.81
CA THR A 152 -26.32 17.32 -26.11
C THR A 152 -27.17 18.41 -26.74
N THR A 153 -28.50 18.32 -26.68
CA THR A 153 -29.39 19.36 -27.21
C THR A 153 -29.27 20.67 -26.43
N THR A 154 -29.09 20.65 -25.10
CA THR A 154 -28.86 21.87 -24.30
C THR A 154 -27.51 22.51 -24.59
N ILE A 155 -26.45 21.71 -24.80
CA ILE A 155 -25.13 22.22 -25.15
C ILE A 155 -25.20 22.88 -26.54
N VAL A 156 -25.81 22.21 -27.52
CA VAL A 156 -26.01 22.78 -28.86
C VAL A 156 -26.84 24.07 -28.80
N ALA A 157 -27.88 24.13 -27.96
CA ALA A 157 -28.67 25.36 -27.78
C ALA A 157 -27.85 26.51 -27.15
N LEU A 158 -26.98 26.23 -26.17
CA LEU A 158 -26.09 27.23 -25.58
C LEU A 158 -25.05 27.73 -26.58
N VAL A 159 -24.47 26.82 -27.37
CA VAL A 159 -23.54 27.18 -28.46
C VAL A 159 -24.25 28.03 -29.51
N ALA A 160 -25.47 27.66 -29.92
CA ALA A 160 -26.27 28.46 -30.85
C ALA A 160 -26.59 29.86 -30.27
N LEU A 161 -26.90 29.96 -28.98
CA LEU A 161 -27.12 31.24 -28.31
C LEU A 161 -25.87 32.12 -28.31
N ALA A 162 -24.70 31.53 -28.01
CA ALA A 162 -23.42 32.24 -28.06
C ALA A 162 -23.09 32.75 -29.47
N VAL A 163 -23.30 31.90 -30.49
CA VAL A 163 -23.13 32.29 -31.91
C VAL A 163 -24.11 33.41 -32.30
N THR A 164 -25.35 33.37 -31.82
CA THR A 164 -26.34 34.42 -32.08
C THR A 164 -25.94 35.75 -31.41
N GLY A 165 -25.40 35.71 -30.19
CA GLY A 165 -24.86 36.89 -29.51
C GLY A 165 -23.67 37.52 -30.26
N VAL A 166 -22.75 36.69 -30.76
CA VAL A 166 -21.65 37.14 -31.62
C VAL A 166 -22.17 37.72 -32.94
N GLY A 167 -23.20 37.11 -33.53
CA GLY A 167 -23.85 37.60 -34.74
C GLY A 167 -24.55 38.96 -34.56
N ILE A 168 -25.18 39.20 -33.40
CA ILE A 168 -25.77 40.50 -33.06
C ILE A 168 -24.68 41.58 -32.94
N TRP A 169 -23.57 41.27 -32.26
CA TRP A 169 -22.41 42.18 -32.18
C TRP A 169 -21.86 42.50 -33.58
N GLN A 170 -21.73 41.49 -34.45
CA GLN A 170 -21.22 41.67 -35.80
C GLN A 170 -22.18 42.46 -36.69
N ALA A 171 -23.50 42.31 -36.54
CA ALA A 171 -24.51 43.07 -37.28
C ALA A 171 -24.49 44.57 -36.93
N VAL A 172 -24.20 44.91 -35.67
CA VAL A 172 -24.05 46.30 -35.22
C VAL A 172 -22.80 46.96 -35.81
N VAL A 173 -21.72 46.20 -36.05
CA VAL A 173 -20.44 46.70 -36.58
C VAL A 173 -20.36 46.65 -38.11
N ALA A 174 -20.98 45.66 -38.77
CA ALA A 174 -20.78 45.36 -40.19
C ALA A 174 -22.07 45.43 -41.04
N ALA A 175 -23.22 45.79 -40.47
CA ALA A 175 -24.51 45.94 -41.15
C ALA A 175 -24.98 44.72 -41.99
N SER A 176 -24.48 43.51 -41.68
CA SER A 176 -24.89 42.28 -42.36
C SER A 176 -25.84 41.46 -41.50
N VAL A 177 -27.03 41.15 -42.04
CA VAL A 177 -28.15 40.53 -41.30
C VAL A 177 -28.25 39.02 -41.54
N ALA A 178 -27.50 38.49 -42.53
CA ALA A 178 -27.57 37.09 -42.94
C ALA A 178 -27.15 36.09 -41.83
N LEU A 179 -26.15 36.45 -41.00
CA LEU A 179 -25.70 35.64 -39.87
C LEU A 179 -26.69 35.66 -38.68
N LEU A 180 -27.50 36.72 -38.58
CA LEU A 180 -28.46 36.89 -37.50
C LEU A 180 -29.69 35.97 -37.70
N TRP A 181 -30.18 35.88 -38.94
CA TRP A 181 -31.29 34.98 -39.29
C TRP A 181 -30.94 33.50 -39.14
N THR A 182 -29.72 33.09 -39.49
CA THR A 182 -29.26 31.70 -39.32
C THR A 182 -29.14 31.32 -37.84
N GLY A 183 -28.57 32.20 -37.01
CA GLY A 183 -28.50 32.01 -35.55
C GLY A 183 -29.89 31.90 -34.91
N VAL A 184 -30.81 32.80 -35.26
CA VAL A 184 -32.20 32.79 -34.76
C VAL A 184 -32.94 31.52 -35.21
N ALA A 185 -32.82 31.12 -36.48
CA ALA A 185 -33.47 29.92 -36.99
C ALA A 185 -32.98 28.64 -36.30
N VAL A 186 -31.67 28.51 -36.09
CA VAL A 186 -31.07 27.37 -35.38
C VAL A 186 -31.50 27.36 -33.90
N THR A 187 -31.52 28.52 -33.25
CA THR A 187 -31.93 28.63 -31.83
C THR A 187 -33.41 28.29 -31.65
N ALA A 188 -34.28 28.75 -32.57
CA ALA A 188 -35.70 28.40 -32.58
C ALA A 188 -35.94 26.91 -32.83
N LEU A 189 -35.18 26.29 -33.75
CA LEU A 189 -35.25 24.85 -34.03
C LEU A 189 -34.79 24.01 -32.82
N CYS A 190 -33.72 24.42 -32.15
CA CYS A 190 -33.28 23.84 -30.88
C CYS A 190 -34.36 23.97 -29.80
N ALA A 191 -34.95 25.16 -29.62
CA ALA A 191 -36.02 25.37 -28.64
C ALA A 191 -37.25 24.47 -28.90
N LEU A 192 -37.65 24.30 -30.17
CA LEU A 192 -38.76 23.43 -30.58
C LEU A 192 -38.48 21.95 -30.29
N THR A 193 -37.27 21.47 -30.57
CA THR A 193 -36.89 20.07 -30.29
C THR A 193 -36.84 19.81 -28.78
N LEU A 194 -36.29 20.74 -27.98
CA LEU A 194 -36.32 20.69 -26.51
C LEU A 194 -37.75 20.69 -25.95
N HIS A 195 -38.65 21.51 -26.51
CA HIS A 195 -40.06 21.58 -26.10
C HIS A 195 -40.82 20.28 -26.42
N ARG A 196 -40.58 19.67 -27.58
CA ARG A 196 -41.19 18.37 -27.92
C ARG A 196 -40.69 17.24 -27.01
N LEU A 197 -39.39 17.22 -26.69
CA LEU A 197 -38.81 16.25 -25.77
C LEU A 197 -39.33 16.39 -24.34
N SER A 198 -39.54 17.62 -23.86
CA SER A 198 -40.08 17.87 -22.51
C SER A 198 -41.55 17.44 -22.39
N ARG A 199 -42.38 17.65 -23.43
CA ARG A 199 -43.77 17.15 -23.46
C ARG A 199 -43.85 15.63 -23.48
N VAL A 200 -43.01 14.94 -24.27
CA VAL A 200 -42.96 13.48 -24.29
C VAL A 200 -42.45 12.92 -22.95
N ALA A 201 -41.52 13.62 -22.31
CA ALA A 201 -41.05 13.28 -20.97
C ALA A 201 -42.16 13.33 -19.93
N ALA A 202 -42.94 14.42 -19.90
CA ALA A 202 -44.06 14.59 -18.99
C ALA A 202 -45.10 13.48 -19.17
N ARG A 203 -45.42 13.12 -20.43
CA ARG A 203 -46.31 11.99 -20.73
C ARG A 203 -45.73 10.63 -20.33
N SER A 204 -44.42 10.44 -20.41
CA SER A 204 -43.76 9.18 -20.04
C SER A 204 -43.65 8.96 -18.52
N VAL A 205 -43.57 10.04 -17.74
CA VAL A 205 -43.60 9.99 -16.26
C VAL A 205 -45.03 9.74 -15.76
N ALA A 206 -46.03 10.19 -16.50
CA ALA A 206 -47.45 9.99 -16.17
C ALA A 206 -47.99 8.60 -16.53
N ARG A 207 -47.16 7.64 -16.99
CA ARG A 207 -47.61 6.25 -17.10
C ARG A 207 -47.85 5.76 -15.66
N PRO A 208 -49.10 5.44 -15.27
CA PRO A 208 -49.36 5.03 -13.90
C PRO A 208 -48.52 3.79 -13.62
N ALA A 209 -47.71 3.84 -12.56
CA ALA A 209 -47.08 2.66 -12.02
C ALA A 209 -48.21 1.65 -11.77
N VAL A 210 -48.13 0.47 -12.40
CA VAL A 210 -49.08 -0.60 -12.13
C VAL A 210 -48.94 -0.90 -10.64
N ALA A 211 -49.92 -0.43 -9.86
CA ALA A 211 -49.96 -0.70 -8.43
C ALA A 211 -49.90 -2.22 -8.26
N PRO A 212 -49.11 -2.76 -7.30
CA PRO A 212 -49.11 -4.18 -7.04
C PRO A 212 -50.53 -4.59 -6.68
N VAL A 213 -51.18 -5.35 -7.56
CA VAL A 213 -52.50 -5.92 -7.31
C VAL A 213 -52.31 -6.89 -6.15
N ALA A 214 -52.71 -6.47 -4.95
CA ALA A 214 -52.85 -7.36 -3.81
C ALA A 214 -53.88 -8.41 -4.22
N ARG A 215 -53.42 -9.63 -4.55
CA ARG A 215 -54.31 -10.75 -4.82
C ARG A 215 -54.99 -11.10 -3.50
N VAL A 216 -56.22 -10.62 -3.32
CA VAL A 216 -57.10 -11.11 -2.27
C VAL A 216 -57.42 -12.57 -2.63
N ALA A 217 -57.02 -13.50 -1.77
CA ALA A 217 -57.37 -14.90 -1.93
C ALA A 217 -58.90 -15.02 -1.89
N GLY A 218 -59.51 -15.39 -3.02
CA GLY A 218 -60.94 -15.69 -3.06
C GLY A 218 -61.25 -16.93 -2.22
N PRO A 219 -62.48 -17.10 -1.72
CA PRO A 219 -62.87 -18.31 -1.02
C PRO A 219 -62.72 -19.50 -1.98
N VAL A 220 -61.75 -20.36 -1.68
CA VAL A 220 -61.55 -21.61 -2.41
C VAL A 220 -62.64 -22.57 -1.95
N GLN A 221 -63.27 -23.25 -2.90
CA GLN A 221 -64.35 -24.20 -2.60
C GLN A 221 -63.78 -25.39 -1.81
N ASP A 222 -64.19 -25.52 -0.55
CA ASP A 222 -63.80 -26.63 0.32
C ASP A 222 -64.53 -27.91 -0.11
N VAL A 223 -63.92 -28.63 -1.05
CA VAL A 223 -64.36 -29.98 -1.42
C VAL A 223 -63.76 -30.96 -0.42
N SER A 224 -64.62 -31.62 0.36
CA SER A 224 -64.21 -32.69 1.28
C SER A 224 -63.73 -33.90 0.48
N LEU A 225 -62.42 -33.98 0.23
CA LEU A 225 -61.81 -35.14 -0.37
C LEU A 225 -61.82 -36.27 0.66
N GLU A 226 -62.39 -37.41 0.28
CA GLU A 226 -62.34 -38.65 1.05
C GLU A 226 -60.87 -38.96 1.33
N VAL A 227 -60.46 -38.91 2.61
CA VAL A 227 -59.06 -39.02 3.03
C VAL A 227 -58.60 -40.45 2.77
N ALA A 228 -58.19 -40.70 1.53
CA ALA A 228 -57.50 -41.91 1.15
C ALA A 228 -56.26 -42.00 2.06
N ARG A 229 -56.19 -43.10 2.82
CA ARG A 229 -55.13 -43.46 3.77
C ARG A 229 -53.82 -42.75 3.43
N VAL A 230 -53.38 -41.88 4.34
CA VAL A 230 -52.17 -41.06 4.26
C VAL A 230 -51.03 -41.87 3.67
N SER A 231 -50.81 -41.74 2.36
CA SER A 231 -49.60 -42.18 1.71
C SER A 231 -48.49 -41.35 2.32
N ALA A 232 -47.70 -41.97 3.19
CA ALA A 232 -46.60 -41.33 3.89
C ALA A 232 -45.76 -40.58 2.84
N TRP A 233 -45.74 -39.26 2.94
CA TRP A 233 -45.00 -38.41 2.03
C TRP A 233 -43.53 -38.82 2.09
N THR A 234 -43.05 -39.46 1.03
CA THR A 234 -41.64 -39.78 0.87
C THR A 234 -40.96 -38.58 0.22
N PRO A 235 -40.05 -37.87 0.92
CA PRO A 235 -39.31 -36.78 0.32
C PRO A 235 -38.63 -37.29 -0.95
N ARG A 236 -38.87 -36.61 -2.07
CA ARG A 236 -38.19 -36.94 -3.32
C ARG A 236 -36.77 -36.36 -3.22
N ASP A 237 -35.77 -37.21 -3.34
CA ASP A 237 -34.38 -36.74 -3.30
C ASP A 237 -34.16 -35.68 -4.38
N LEU A 238 -33.59 -34.55 -3.96
CA LEU A 238 -33.24 -33.49 -4.89
C LEU A 238 -32.19 -34.02 -5.88
N PRO A 239 -32.25 -33.61 -7.15
CA PRO A 239 -31.24 -33.99 -8.12
C PRO A 239 -29.85 -33.57 -7.61
N ARG A 240 -28.88 -34.48 -7.70
CA ARG A 240 -27.50 -34.23 -7.25
C ARG A 240 -26.94 -33.00 -7.96
N PRO A 241 -26.20 -32.13 -7.26
CA PRO A 241 -25.66 -30.93 -7.86
C PRO A 241 -24.68 -31.29 -8.99
N LEU A 242 -24.65 -30.48 -10.04
CA LEU A 242 -23.86 -30.75 -11.25
C LEU A 242 -22.34 -30.81 -11.00
N VAL A 243 -21.84 -30.32 -9.86
CA VAL A 243 -20.43 -30.43 -9.45
C VAL A 243 -20.07 -31.80 -8.90
N SER A 244 -21.05 -32.57 -8.39
CA SER A 244 -20.83 -33.91 -7.84
C SER A 244 -21.27 -35.03 -8.79
N SER A 245 -21.84 -34.67 -9.94
CA SER A 245 -22.17 -35.63 -11.00
C SER A 245 -20.96 -35.86 -11.89
N ALA A 246 -20.45 -37.10 -11.92
CA ALA A 246 -19.33 -37.49 -12.78
C ALA A 246 -19.66 -37.24 -14.26
N GLY A 247 -18.76 -36.57 -14.98
CA GLY A 247 -18.93 -36.24 -16.40
C GLY A 247 -19.73 -34.96 -16.69
N SER A 248 -20.20 -34.25 -15.66
CA SER A 248 -20.79 -32.92 -15.83
C SER A 248 -19.72 -31.88 -16.17
N ARG A 249 -20.08 -30.88 -16.98
CA ARG A 249 -19.18 -29.74 -17.29
C ARG A 249 -18.74 -28.99 -16.04
N ALA A 250 -19.59 -28.91 -15.02
CA ALA A 250 -19.24 -28.24 -13.77
C ALA A 250 -18.20 -29.03 -12.95
N ALA A 251 -18.25 -30.37 -12.99
CA ALA A 251 -17.23 -31.23 -12.38
C ALA A 251 -15.89 -31.10 -13.13
N ALA A 252 -15.92 -31.13 -14.46
CA ALA A 252 -14.70 -31.01 -15.28
C ALA A 252 -13.92 -29.71 -15.04
N VAL A 253 -14.61 -28.59 -14.78
CA VAL A 253 -13.97 -27.31 -14.44
C VAL A 253 -13.28 -27.36 -13.08
N LEU A 254 -13.88 -28.03 -12.09
CA LEU A 254 -13.27 -28.22 -10.77
C LEU A 254 -12.08 -29.17 -10.82
N ASP A 255 -12.16 -30.24 -11.61
CA ASP A 255 -11.04 -31.16 -11.83
C ASP A 255 -9.85 -30.46 -12.49
N GLU A 256 -10.11 -29.59 -13.47
CA GLU A 256 -9.07 -28.77 -14.11
C GLU A 256 -8.44 -27.76 -13.13
N GLN A 257 -9.24 -27.18 -12.23
CA GLN A 257 -8.74 -26.31 -11.16
C GLN A 257 -7.87 -27.09 -10.16
N ALA A 258 -8.34 -28.25 -9.70
CA ALA A 258 -7.61 -29.12 -8.80
C ALA A 258 -6.27 -29.59 -9.41
N ALA A 259 -6.25 -29.91 -10.71
CA ALA A 259 -5.03 -30.26 -11.42
C ALA A 259 -4.03 -29.08 -11.47
N ARG A 260 -4.50 -27.85 -11.70
CA ARG A 260 -3.64 -26.66 -11.65
C ARG A 260 -3.09 -26.40 -10.25
N ASP A 261 -3.91 -26.59 -9.23
CA ASP A 261 -3.51 -26.41 -7.83
C ASP A 261 -2.48 -27.47 -7.41
N ALA A 262 -2.65 -28.72 -7.85
CA ALA A 262 -1.68 -29.78 -7.64
C ALA A 262 -0.32 -29.48 -8.30
N LEU A 263 -0.31 -28.94 -9.54
CA LEU A 263 0.92 -28.51 -10.19
C LEU A 263 1.62 -27.38 -9.42
N ARG A 264 0.86 -26.42 -8.88
CA ARG A 264 1.46 -25.35 -8.05
C ARG A 264 1.97 -25.88 -6.71
N ALA A 265 1.30 -26.86 -6.11
CA ALA A 265 1.76 -27.50 -4.89
C ALA A 265 3.06 -28.27 -5.13
N ALA A 266 3.13 -29.07 -6.21
CA ALA A 266 4.34 -29.77 -6.62
C ALA A 266 5.51 -28.80 -6.87
N ALA A 267 5.28 -27.70 -7.61
CA ALA A 267 6.32 -26.69 -7.84
C ALA A 267 6.82 -26.02 -6.55
N ARG A 268 5.94 -25.81 -5.56
CA ARG A 268 6.34 -25.31 -4.23
C ARG A 268 7.17 -26.32 -3.47
N GLU A 269 6.78 -27.59 -3.50
CA GLU A 269 7.55 -28.67 -2.87
C GLU A 269 8.92 -28.83 -3.50
N GLU A 270 9.03 -28.76 -4.82
CA GLU A 270 10.31 -28.76 -5.53
C GLU A 270 11.18 -27.55 -5.13
N ALA A 271 10.62 -26.34 -5.12
CA ALA A 271 11.35 -25.16 -4.66
C ALA A 271 11.82 -25.27 -3.20
N MET A 272 11.00 -25.86 -2.32
CA MET A 272 11.38 -26.14 -0.94
C MET A 272 12.50 -27.17 -0.84
N ARG A 273 12.50 -28.21 -1.70
CA ARG A 273 13.58 -29.18 -1.78
C ARG A 273 14.89 -28.55 -2.27
N GLU A 274 14.84 -27.71 -3.30
CA GLU A 274 16.03 -26.99 -3.77
C GLU A 274 16.63 -26.07 -2.70
N LEU A 275 15.78 -25.38 -1.94
CA LEU A 275 16.23 -24.56 -0.81
C LEU A 275 16.83 -25.42 0.30
N ALA A 276 16.22 -26.55 0.62
CA ALA A 276 16.72 -27.49 1.60
C ALA A 276 18.08 -28.09 1.18
N GLU A 277 18.27 -28.42 -0.10
CA GLU A 277 19.56 -28.90 -0.64
C GLU A 277 20.65 -27.82 -0.56
N LYS A 278 20.32 -26.56 -0.85
CA LYS A 278 21.26 -25.43 -0.73
C LYS A 278 21.65 -25.14 0.72
N GLN A 279 20.72 -25.34 1.65
CA GLN A 279 20.91 -25.14 3.09
C GLN A 279 21.42 -26.40 3.81
N ALA A 280 21.50 -27.53 3.10
CA ALA A 280 21.95 -28.78 3.69
C ALA A 280 23.40 -28.64 4.16
N PRO A 281 23.70 -29.00 5.42
CA PRO A 281 25.08 -29.04 5.87
C PRO A 281 25.88 -30.05 5.02
N PRO A 282 27.18 -29.81 4.78
CA PRO A 282 28.01 -30.72 4.00
C PRO A 282 27.98 -32.11 4.61
N SER A 283 27.86 -33.13 3.75
CA SER A 283 27.85 -34.53 4.18
C SER A 283 29.11 -34.87 5.00
N ILE A 284 28.98 -35.83 5.93
CA ILE A 284 30.06 -36.25 6.82
C ILE A 284 31.32 -36.67 6.04
N ASP A 285 31.15 -37.27 4.86
CA ASP A 285 32.26 -37.68 4.01
C ASP A 285 32.97 -36.48 3.37
N THR A 286 32.22 -35.49 2.88
CA THR A 286 32.81 -34.22 2.38
C THR A 286 33.51 -33.43 3.49
N ALA A 287 32.95 -33.40 4.70
CA ALA A 287 33.58 -32.77 5.85
C ALA A 287 34.86 -33.51 6.28
N ARG A 288 34.90 -34.85 6.18
CA ARG A 288 36.09 -35.66 6.47
C ARG A 288 37.23 -35.41 5.47
N VAL A 289 36.92 -35.39 4.17
CA VAL A 289 37.91 -35.12 3.11
C VAL A 289 38.45 -33.68 3.22
N ALA A 290 37.57 -32.70 3.46
CA ALA A 290 37.99 -31.32 3.69
C ALA A 290 38.93 -31.20 4.90
N ARG A 291 38.58 -31.86 6.01
CA ARG A 291 39.41 -31.89 7.23
C ARG A 291 40.76 -32.58 6.99
N GLN A 292 40.82 -33.68 6.24
CA GLN A 292 42.09 -34.32 5.86
C GLN A 292 42.99 -33.38 5.03
N SER A 293 42.41 -32.59 4.12
CA SER A 293 43.16 -31.63 3.30
C SER A 293 43.68 -30.42 4.11
N GLU A 294 42.93 -29.98 5.13
CA GLU A 294 43.35 -28.89 6.01
C GLU A 294 44.59 -29.28 6.84
N PHE A 295 44.59 -30.50 7.37
CA PHE A 295 45.75 -31.07 8.05
C PHE A 295 46.94 -31.39 7.12
N SER A 296 46.73 -31.48 5.80
CA SER A 296 47.86 -31.60 4.86
C SER A 296 48.60 -30.28 4.59
N ARG A 297 48.01 -29.13 4.94
CA ARG A 297 48.68 -27.81 4.92
C ARG A 297 49.40 -27.47 6.22
N MET A 298 48.93 -27.98 7.35
CA MET A 298 49.69 -27.99 8.61
C MET A 298 50.64 -29.17 8.54
N GLY A 299 51.88 -28.95 8.07
CA GLY A 299 52.88 -30.02 7.90
C GLY A 299 52.78 -31.09 8.99
N TYR A 300 52.57 -32.34 8.57
CA TYR A 300 52.47 -33.47 9.48
C TYR A 300 53.79 -33.56 10.24
N VAL A 301 53.78 -33.25 11.54
CA VAL A 301 54.94 -33.51 12.40
C VAL A 301 55.01 -35.03 12.51
N ASP A 302 56.06 -35.61 11.94
CA ASP A 302 56.27 -37.05 11.97
C ASP A 302 56.40 -37.50 13.43
N ASP A 303 55.82 -38.65 13.79
CA ASP A 303 55.89 -39.20 15.15
C ASP A 303 57.37 -39.36 15.59
N ALA A 304 58.26 -39.58 14.62
CA ALA A 304 59.71 -39.60 14.83
C ALA A 304 60.29 -38.26 15.31
N GLU A 305 59.82 -37.13 14.80
CA GLU A 305 60.27 -35.79 15.25
C GLU A 305 59.77 -35.48 16.67
N ILE A 306 58.56 -35.94 17.01
CA ILE A 306 58.01 -35.82 18.37
C ILE A 306 58.84 -36.65 19.35
N GLU A 307 59.18 -37.89 18.99
CA GLU A 307 60.03 -38.76 19.81
C GLU A 307 61.44 -38.19 20.01
N GLU A 308 62.03 -37.62 18.96
CA GLU A 308 63.35 -36.97 19.04
C GLU A 308 63.31 -35.73 19.94
N HIS A 309 62.26 -34.91 19.83
CA HIS A 309 62.06 -33.76 20.70
C HIS A 309 61.89 -34.16 22.16
N VAL A 310 61.10 -35.21 22.44
CA VAL A 310 60.90 -35.74 23.79
C VAL A 310 62.22 -36.30 24.35
N ARG A 311 63.00 -37.01 23.54
CA ARG A 311 64.32 -37.53 23.94
C ARG A 311 65.28 -36.41 24.31
N HIS A 312 65.35 -35.36 23.49
CA HIS A 312 66.16 -34.17 23.77
C HIS A 312 65.69 -33.44 25.04
N LEU A 313 64.37 -33.40 25.30
CA LEU A 313 63.81 -32.78 26.50
C LEU A 313 64.16 -33.57 27.77
N LEU A 314 64.16 -34.91 27.68
CA LEU A 314 64.58 -35.79 28.77
C LEU A 314 66.09 -35.73 29.02
N GLU A 315 66.91 -35.65 27.96
CA GLU A 315 68.36 -35.51 28.08
C GLU A 315 68.77 -34.18 28.75
N ARG A 316 68.14 -33.06 28.38
CA ARG A 316 68.37 -31.77 29.08
C ARG A 316 68.02 -31.84 30.56
N ARG A 317 66.91 -32.52 30.89
CA ARG A 317 66.48 -32.69 32.28
C ARG A 317 67.43 -33.59 33.07
N ALA A 318 68.03 -34.58 32.41
CA ALA A 318 69.03 -35.47 33.01
C ALA A 318 70.40 -34.78 33.17
N SER A 319 70.76 -33.84 32.29
CA SER A 319 72.01 -33.09 32.37
C SER A 319 71.97 -31.86 33.30
N GLY A 320 70.80 -31.52 33.86
CA GLY A 320 70.64 -30.50 34.89
C GLY A 320 70.73 -29.05 34.39
N GLN A 321 70.50 -28.82 33.10
CA GLN A 321 70.32 -27.48 32.51
C GLN A 321 68.85 -27.06 32.46
#